data_AF-A0A3N3E0I6-F1
#
_entry.id   AF-A0A3N3E0I6-F1
#
_cell.length_a   1.000
_cell.length_b   1.000
_cell.length_c   1.000
_cell.angle_alpha   90.00
_cell.angle_beta   90.00
_cell.angle_gamma   90.00
#
_symmetry.space_group_name_H-M   'P 1'
#
loop_
_entity.id
_entity.type
_entity.pdbx_description
1 polymer ?
#
loop_
_entity_poly.entity_id
_entity_poly.type
_entity_poly.pdbx_seq_one_letter_code
_entity_poly.pdbx_strand_id
1 'polypeptide(L)'
;MEFVVISIVAIIVIYAFAKRATKKAMSDPAQFQKYVQEQGYDIEEQKDFCERIGIDYEKVSKNITSQDVNSHTSKTTFKPNLDHSNELLTSRREKALYKLALQILEDDVVDIEESKKLRAWFRKYPESKIDDRTKELANTAELYLEDKILDHDEALHLFLLLTDYCDGVEAREKDKPSRKISASKPSKKINIESNSGFSYLNDLSLGNEYFMNYRDSSGKVSDRNIVLRQIDQNSQGDIYIKGYCLMRNAVRTFRADRITGLCCVETGEAFV
;
A
#
# COMPACT_ATOMS: atom_id res chain seq x y z
N MET A 1 6.12 -10.77 47.92
CA MET A 1 6.61 -11.74 46.90
C MET A 1 5.48 -12.55 46.27
N GLU A 2 4.44 -12.95 47.02
CA GLU A 2 3.36 -13.82 46.53
C GLU A 2 2.66 -13.33 45.24
N PHE A 3 2.33 -12.03 45.15
CA PHE A 3 1.72 -11.45 43.94
C PHE A 3 2.55 -11.66 42.66
N VAL A 4 3.88 -11.59 42.75
CA VAL A 4 4.77 -11.79 41.59
C VAL A 4 4.72 -13.24 41.11
N VAL A 5 4.66 -14.21 42.04
CA VAL A 5 4.53 -15.63 41.72
C VAL A 5 3.18 -15.90 41.04
N ILE A 6 2.09 -15.31 41.54
CA ILE A 6 0.75 -15.44 40.95
C ILE A 6 0.73 -14.87 39.52
N SER A 7 1.32 -13.69 39.29
CA SER A 7 1.43 -13.10 37.94
C SER A 7 2.22 -13.98 36.96
N ILE A 8 3.35 -14.55 37.40
CA ILE A 8 4.16 -15.45 36.55
C ILE A 8 3.37 -16.72 36.19
N VAL A 9 2.69 -17.33 37.17
CA VAL A 9 1.85 -18.52 36.92
C VAL A 9 0.71 -18.20 35.96
N ALA A 10 0.06 -17.04 36.10
CA ALA A 10 -0.99 -16.60 35.18
C ALA A 10 -0.47 -16.44 33.74
N ILE A 11 0.70 -15.82 33.55
CA ILE A 11 1.35 -15.69 32.23
C ILE A 11 1.66 -17.06 31.61
N ILE A 12 2.19 -18.00 32.40
CA ILE A 12 2.47 -19.37 31.95
C ILE A 12 1.19 -20.10 31.51
N VAL A 13 0.10 -19.95 32.28
CA VAL A 13 -1.21 -20.55 31.95
C VAL A 13 -1.80 -19.94 30.67
N ILE A 14 -1.74 -18.61 30.51
CA ILE A 14 -2.20 -17.91 29.30
C ILE A 14 -1.39 -18.36 28.08
N TYR A 15 -0.05 -18.42 28.19
CA TYR A 15 0.83 -18.89 27.12
C TYR A 15 0.53 -20.35 26.74
N ALA A 16 0.34 -21.23 27.72
CA ALA A 16 -0.01 -22.63 27.48
C ALA A 16 -1.39 -22.78 26.82
N PHE A 17 -2.37 -21.93 27.18
CA PHE A 17 -3.69 -21.93 26.56
C PHE A 17 -3.64 -21.43 25.12
N ALA A 18 -2.96 -20.30 24.87
CA ALA A 18 -2.74 -19.76 23.53
C ALA A 18 -2.03 -20.78 22.62
N LYS A 19 -0.95 -21.42 23.10
CA LYS A 19 -0.22 -22.46 22.34
C LYS A 19 -1.07 -23.68 22.03
N ARG A 20 -2.03 -24.07 22.89
CA ARG A 20 -3.00 -25.14 22.60
C ARG A 20 -4.05 -24.72 21.57
N ALA A 21 -4.53 -23.47 21.63
CA ALA A 21 -5.50 -22.94 20.68
C ALA A 21 -4.90 -22.82 19.27
N THR A 22 -3.71 -22.22 19.13
CA THR A 22 -3.00 -22.13 17.84
C THR A 22 -2.65 -23.50 17.30
N LYS A 23 -2.17 -24.43 18.15
CA LYS A 23 -1.92 -25.81 17.73
C LYS A 23 -3.17 -26.50 17.18
N LYS A 24 -4.34 -26.28 17.80
CA LYS A 24 -5.60 -26.88 17.35
C LYS A 24 -6.07 -26.31 16.00
N ALA A 25 -5.97 -25.00 15.79
CA ALA A 25 -6.32 -24.34 14.54
C ALA A 25 -5.38 -24.75 13.39
N MET A 26 -4.06 -24.67 13.62
CA MET A 26 -3.03 -24.99 12.62
C MET A 26 -2.83 -26.50 12.38
N SER A 27 -3.60 -27.36 13.06
CA SER A 27 -3.68 -28.80 12.73
C SER A 27 -4.60 -29.10 11.55
N ASP A 28 -5.44 -28.14 11.13
CA ASP A 28 -6.27 -28.23 9.93
C ASP A 28 -5.45 -27.76 8.70
N PRO A 29 -5.21 -28.64 7.70
CA PRO A 29 -4.47 -28.28 6.49
C PRO A 29 -5.03 -27.07 5.73
N ALA A 30 -6.36 -26.89 5.72
CA ALA A 30 -6.98 -25.76 5.02
C ALA A 30 -6.70 -24.43 5.73
N GLN A 31 -6.72 -24.42 7.07
CA GLN A 31 -6.38 -23.22 7.85
C GLN A 31 -4.88 -22.92 7.81
N PHE A 32 -4.04 -23.95 7.89
CA PHE A 32 -2.60 -23.80 7.74
C PHE A 32 -2.22 -23.22 6.36
N GLN A 33 -2.78 -23.77 5.28
CA GLN A 33 -2.52 -23.26 3.93
C GLN A 33 -2.95 -21.80 3.78
N LYS A 34 -4.15 -21.45 4.23
CA LYS A 34 -4.63 -20.07 4.20
C LYS A 34 -3.70 -19.13 4.98
N TYR A 35 -3.31 -19.51 6.19
CA TYR A 35 -2.40 -18.73 7.03
C TYR A 35 -1.02 -18.56 6.39
N VAL A 36 -0.45 -19.62 5.83
CA VAL A 36 0.84 -19.57 5.11
C VAL A 36 0.76 -18.67 3.87
N GLN A 37 -0.33 -18.74 3.10
CA GLN A 37 -0.55 -17.87 1.94
C GLN A 37 -0.75 -16.39 2.33
N GLU A 38 -1.44 -16.12 3.45
CA GLU A 38 -1.64 -14.77 3.99
C GLU A 38 -0.35 -14.17 4.58
N GLN A 39 0.52 -14.99 5.18
CA GLN A 39 1.81 -14.53 5.74
C GLN A 39 2.95 -14.54 4.72
N GLY A 40 2.80 -15.23 3.59
CA GLY A 40 3.82 -15.32 2.55
C GLY A 40 5.04 -16.17 2.90
N TYR A 41 4.95 -17.05 3.90
CA TYR A 41 6.09 -17.79 4.43
C TYR A 41 6.74 -18.72 3.41
N ASP A 42 8.07 -18.76 3.41
CA ASP A 42 8.84 -19.74 2.64
C ASP A 42 8.82 -21.15 3.28
N ILE A 43 9.43 -22.14 2.62
CA ILE A 43 9.41 -23.55 3.05
C ILE A 43 10.22 -23.78 4.34
N GLU A 44 11.19 -22.92 4.65
CA GLU A 44 12.01 -23.01 5.87
C GLU A 44 11.27 -22.35 7.05
N GLU A 45 10.68 -21.17 6.82
CA GLU A 45 9.81 -20.48 7.79
C GLU A 45 8.58 -21.32 8.16
N GLN A 46 7.95 -22.00 7.21
CA GLN A 46 6.84 -22.93 7.46
C GLN A 46 7.24 -24.11 8.37
N LYS A 47 8.49 -24.58 8.27
CA LYS A 47 9.01 -25.68 9.10
C LYS A 47 9.33 -25.19 10.51
N ASP A 48 10.03 -24.05 10.64
CA ASP A 48 10.30 -23.44 11.96
C ASP A 48 8.99 -23.09 12.69
N PHE A 49 8.00 -22.53 11.99
CA PHE A 49 6.68 -22.26 12.55
C PHE A 49 6.01 -23.55 13.06
N CYS A 50 6.01 -24.61 12.25
CA CYS A 50 5.51 -25.93 12.64
C CYS A 50 6.23 -26.50 13.88
N GLU A 51 7.56 -26.41 13.94
CA GLU A 51 8.36 -26.87 15.07
C GLU A 51 8.03 -26.09 16.35
N ARG A 52 7.96 -24.75 16.24
CA ARG A 52 7.67 -23.82 17.34
C ARG A 52 6.31 -24.08 18.00
N ILE A 53 5.29 -24.41 17.20
CA ILE A 53 3.94 -24.79 17.69
C ILE A 53 3.79 -26.29 17.99
N GLY A 54 4.75 -27.12 17.59
CA GLY A 54 4.79 -28.56 17.81
C GLY A 54 3.81 -29.32 16.91
N ILE A 55 3.75 -28.97 15.63
CA ILE A 55 2.97 -29.64 14.58
C ILE A 55 3.92 -30.29 13.58
N ASP A 56 3.49 -31.40 13.01
CA ASP A 56 4.24 -32.16 12.00
C ASP A 56 4.00 -31.57 10.61
N TYR A 57 4.98 -30.80 10.12
CA TYR A 57 4.92 -30.15 8.80
C TYR A 57 4.57 -31.14 7.66
N GLU A 58 5.07 -32.37 7.70
CA GLU A 58 4.80 -33.35 6.64
C GLU A 58 3.33 -33.79 6.62
N LYS A 59 2.66 -33.87 7.77
CA LYS A 59 1.23 -34.23 7.82
C LYS A 59 0.32 -33.14 7.27
N VAL A 60 0.70 -31.88 7.49
CA VAL A 60 -0.11 -30.74 7.04
C VAL A 60 0.16 -30.42 5.56
N SER A 61 1.39 -30.62 5.09
CA SER A 61 1.79 -30.41 3.68
C SER A 61 1.45 -31.58 2.73
N LYS A 62 1.39 -32.85 3.17
CA LYS A 62 1.11 -33.99 2.26
C LYS A 62 -0.27 -33.98 1.60
N ASN A 63 -1.26 -33.30 2.20
CA ASN A 63 -2.57 -33.13 1.57
C ASN A 63 -2.54 -32.18 0.35
N ILE A 64 -1.43 -31.47 0.12
CA ILE A 64 -1.23 -30.58 -1.05
C ILE A 64 -0.91 -31.39 -2.32
N THR A 65 -0.41 -32.64 -2.19
CA THR A 65 0.18 -33.39 -3.32
C THR A 65 -0.79 -34.39 -4.01
N SER A 66 -2.10 -34.30 -3.78
CA SER A 66 -3.06 -35.32 -4.27
C SER A 66 -4.25 -34.78 -5.09
N GLN A 67 -4.24 -33.51 -5.50
CA GLN A 67 -5.10 -33.01 -6.57
C GLN A 67 -4.26 -32.23 -7.60
N ASP A 68 -4.53 -32.52 -8.87
CA ASP A 68 -3.99 -31.90 -10.09
C ASP A 68 -2.48 -32.04 -10.42
N VAL A 69 -2.08 -33.29 -10.66
CA VAL A 69 -1.19 -33.61 -11.78
C VAL A 69 -1.84 -34.68 -12.67
N ASN A 70 -2.58 -34.25 -13.70
CA ASN A 70 -2.76 -35.05 -14.91
C ASN A 70 -3.21 -34.17 -16.10
N SER A 71 -2.24 -33.80 -16.93
CA SER A 71 -2.45 -32.98 -18.12
C SER A 71 -2.79 -33.84 -19.34
N HIS A 72 -3.98 -33.64 -19.93
CA HIS A 72 -4.16 -33.90 -21.36
C HIS A 72 -5.12 -32.88 -22.02
N THR A 73 -4.52 -32.04 -22.87
CA THR A 73 -5.09 -31.35 -24.04
C THR A 73 -6.60 -31.47 -24.27
N SER A 74 -7.34 -30.40 -23.99
CA SER A 74 -8.61 -30.06 -24.66
C SER A 74 -8.75 -28.54 -24.74
N LYS A 75 -9.13 -28.02 -25.92
CA LYS A 75 -9.32 -26.58 -26.15
C LYS A 75 -10.61 -26.10 -25.48
N THR A 76 -10.50 -25.54 -24.28
CA THR A 76 -11.61 -24.81 -23.65
C THR A 76 -11.12 -23.51 -23.02
N THR A 77 -11.80 -22.41 -23.33
CA THR A 77 -11.42 -21.05 -22.94
C THR A 77 -11.60 -20.84 -21.43
N PHE A 78 -10.57 -21.12 -20.65
CA PHE A 78 -10.53 -20.72 -19.24
C PHE A 78 -10.35 -19.20 -19.13
N LYS A 79 -11.41 -18.51 -18.73
CA LYS A 79 -11.27 -17.20 -18.08
C LYS A 79 -10.54 -17.42 -16.75
N PRO A 80 -9.56 -16.58 -16.36
CA PRO A 80 -9.06 -16.60 -14.99
C PRO A 80 -10.23 -16.28 -14.05
N ASN A 81 -10.31 -17.00 -12.93
CA ASN A 81 -11.24 -16.68 -11.86
C ASN A 81 -10.84 -15.32 -11.30
N LEU A 82 -11.71 -14.30 -11.44
CA LEU A 82 -11.49 -13.05 -10.74
C LEU A 82 -11.71 -13.28 -9.25
N ASP A 83 -10.69 -12.91 -8.50
CA ASP A 83 -10.77 -12.65 -7.07
C ASP A 83 -12.01 -11.78 -6.79
N HIS A 84 -12.75 -12.07 -5.72
CA HIS A 84 -13.97 -11.32 -5.38
C HIS A 84 -13.63 -10.07 -4.56
N SER A 85 -12.78 -9.21 -5.12
CA SER A 85 -12.90 -7.77 -4.91
C SER A 85 -14.29 -7.33 -5.39
N ASN A 86 -14.97 -6.46 -4.65
CA ASN A 86 -16.28 -5.92 -5.06
C ASN A 86 -16.07 -4.86 -6.15
N GLU A 87 -15.66 -5.31 -7.33
CA GLU A 87 -15.39 -4.49 -8.51
C GLU A 87 -16.68 -4.08 -9.22
N LEU A 88 -17.43 -3.21 -8.55
CA LEU A 88 -18.71 -2.66 -9.02
C LEU A 88 -18.52 -1.58 -10.09
N LEU A 89 -17.35 -0.93 -10.13
CA LEU A 89 -17.05 0.15 -11.06
C LEU A 89 -16.65 -0.38 -12.44
N THR A 90 -17.49 -0.13 -13.45
CA THR A 90 -17.19 -0.53 -14.84
C THR A 90 -15.88 0.11 -15.33
N SER A 91 -15.09 -0.61 -16.14
CA SER A 91 -13.79 -0.10 -16.66
C SER A 91 -13.91 1.21 -17.46
N ARG A 92 -15.08 1.53 -18.02
CA ARG A 92 -15.34 2.83 -18.66
C ARG A 92 -15.43 3.97 -17.63
N ARG A 93 -16.01 3.72 -16.46
CA ARG A 93 -16.12 4.68 -15.35
C ARG A 93 -14.77 4.81 -14.65
N GLU A 94 -14.08 3.69 -14.38
CA GLU A 94 -12.69 3.68 -13.87
C GLU A 94 -11.76 4.55 -14.73
N LYS A 95 -11.75 4.35 -16.06
CA LYS A 95 -10.95 5.19 -16.98
C LYS A 95 -11.37 6.66 -17.03
N ALA A 96 -12.62 6.98 -16.71
CA ALA A 96 -13.09 8.37 -16.62
C ALA A 96 -12.63 9.03 -15.31
N LEU A 97 -12.68 8.31 -14.19
CA LEU A 97 -12.15 8.76 -12.90
C LEU A 97 -10.62 8.91 -12.95
N TYR A 98 -9.92 7.96 -13.57
CA TYR A 98 -8.46 8.04 -13.76
C TYR A 98 -8.04 9.30 -14.55
N LYS A 99 -8.75 9.63 -15.64
CA LYS A 99 -8.50 10.88 -16.38
C LYS A 99 -8.77 12.14 -15.55
N LEU A 100 -9.84 12.13 -14.74
CA LEU A 100 -10.14 13.23 -13.83
C LEU A 100 -9.05 13.36 -12.75
N ALA A 101 -8.62 12.25 -12.16
CA ALA A 101 -7.55 12.24 -11.16
C ALA A 101 -6.22 12.73 -11.74
N LEU A 102 -5.83 12.32 -12.95
CA LEU A 102 -4.63 12.84 -13.61
C LEU A 102 -4.70 14.35 -13.85
N GLN A 103 -5.87 14.90 -14.19
CA GLN A 103 -6.05 16.34 -14.37
C GLN A 103 -5.89 17.11 -13.05
N ILE A 104 -6.45 16.59 -11.96
CA ILE A 104 -6.35 17.17 -10.60
C ILE A 104 -4.93 17.07 -10.02
N LEU A 105 -4.07 16.22 -10.60
CA LEU A 105 -2.68 16.04 -10.17
C LEU A 105 -1.68 16.74 -11.11
N GLU A 106 -2.14 17.62 -12.02
CA GLU A 106 -1.30 18.21 -13.08
C GLU A 106 -0.49 19.43 -12.62
N ASP A 107 -0.99 20.22 -11.66
CA ASP A 107 -0.40 21.49 -11.20
C ASP A 107 0.18 21.45 -9.76
N ASP A 108 0.38 20.25 -9.22
CA ASP A 108 0.94 19.95 -7.89
C ASP A 108 0.10 20.45 -6.68
N VAL A 109 -1.17 20.85 -6.90
CA VAL A 109 -2.14 21.30 -5.88
C VAL A 109 -3.48 20.58 -6.08
N VAL A 110 -4.20 20.26 -5.00
CA VAL A 110 -5.64 19.90 -5.11
C VAL A 110 -6.45 21.10 -4.65
N ASP A 111 -7.23 21.70 -5.56
CA ASP A 111 -8.07 22.85 -5.23
C ASP A 111 -9.52 22.47 -4.85
N ILE A 112 -10.26 23.47 -4.35
CA ILE A 112 -11.66 23.32 -3.92
C ILE A 112 -12.63 23.10 -5.10
N GLU A 113 -12.37 23.64 -6.29
CA GLU A 113 -13.19 23.43 -7.48
C GLU A 113 -13.01 22.02 -8.06
N GLU A 114 -11.78 21.54 -8.07
CA GLU A 114 -11.38 20.19 -8.43
C GLU A 114 -11.94 19.14 -7.48
N SER A 115 -11.82 19.39 -6.18
CA SER A 115 -12.44 18.56 -5.16
C SER A 115 -13.97 18.53 -5.32
N LYS A 116 -14.60 19.66 -5.68
CA LYS A 116 -16.04 19.69 -6.06
C LYS A 116 -16.34 18.89 -7.33
N LYS A 117 -15.49 18.93 -8.37
CA LYS A 117 -15.62 18.09 -9.59
C LYS A 117 -15.53 16.61 -9.25
N LEU A 118 -14.57 16.22 -8.40
CA LEU A 118 -14.37 14.86 -7.90
C LEU A 118 -15.58 14.35 -7.10
N ARG A 119 -16.08 15.13 -6.15
CA ARG A 119 -17.30 14.80 -5.39
C ARG A 119 -18.53 14.69 -6.27
N ALA A 120 -18.70 15.59 -7.25
CA ALA A 120 -19.79 15.51 -8.22
C ALA A 120 -19.71 14.23 -9.06
N TRP A 121 -18.50 13.77 -9.37
CA TRP A 121 -18.28 12.48 -10.03
C TRP A 121 -18.73 11.30 -9.14
N PHE A 122 -18.31 11.25 -7.87
CA PHE A 122 -18.73 10.19 -6.95
C PHE A 122 -20.23 10.17 -6.66
N ARG A 123 -20.87 11.33 -6.55
CA ARG A 123 -22.34 11.45 -6.41
C ARG A 123 -23.09 10.97 -7.65
N LYS A 124 -22.50 11.08 -8.84
CA LYS A 124 -23.06 10.58 -10.10
C LYS A 124 -22.95 9.06 -10.25
N TYR A 125 -22.01 8.42 -9.55
CA TYR A 125 -21.71 6.99 -9.62
C TYR A 125 -21.65 6.38 -8.21
N PRO A 126 -22.79 6.20 -7.51
CA PRO A 126 -22.84 5.77 -6.11
C PRO A 126 -22.11 4.45 -5.81
N GLU A 127 -22.00 3.57 -6.81
CA GLU A 127 -21.25 2.31 -6.70
C GLU A 127 -19.77 2.50 -6.33
N SER A 128 -19.19 3.67 -6.66
CA SER A 128 -17.81 4.02 -6.31
C SER A 128 -17.56 4.14 -4.80
N LYS A 129 -18.60 4.37 -3.99
CA LYS A 129 -18.51 4.40 -2.52
C LYS A 129 -18.39 3.01 -1.89
N ILE A 130 -18.65 1.97 -2.68
CA ILE A 130 -18.67 0.56 -2.25
C ILE A 130 -17.56 -0.23 -2.96
N ASP A 131 -17.16 0.15 -4.18
CA ASP A 131 -16.04 -0.47 -4.90
C ASP A 131 -14.73 -0.34 -4.10
N ASP A 132 -14.06 -1.47 -3.87
CA ASP A 132 -12.87 -1.54 -3.02
C ASP A 132 -11.73 -0.63 -3.47
N ARG A 133 -11.65 -0.29 -4.77
CA ARG A 133 -10.61 0.57 -5.35
C ARG A 133 -10.86 2.06 -5.17
N THR A 134 -12.10 2.46 -4.87
CA THR A 134 -12.49 3.88 -4.80
C THR A 134 -13.20 4.28 -3.52
N LYS A 135 -13.66 3.33 -2.68
CA LYS A 135 -14.40 3.60 -1.45
C LYS A 135 -13.71 4.59 -0.50
N GLU A 136 -12.39 4.47 -0.30
CA GLU A 136 -11.62 5.34 0.59
C GLU A 136 -11.62 6.78 0.06
N LEU A 137 -11.16 6.97 -1.17
CA LEU A 137 -11.17 8.27 -1.87
C LEU A 137 -12.58 8.89 -1.95
N ALA A 138 -13.62 8.09 -2.23
CA ALA A 138 -14.99 8.56 -2.38
C ALA A 138 -15.64 8.97 -1.06
N ASN A 139 -15.30 8.30 0.05
CA ASN A 139 -15.78 8.67 1.38
C ASN A 139 -15.03 9.89 1.91
N THR A 140 -13.69 9.93 1.77
CA THR A 140 -12.85 11.07 2.17
C THR A 140 -13.24 12.35 1.42
N ALA A 141 -13.45 12.27 0.10
CA ALA A 141 -13.88 13.43 -0.71
C ALA A 141 -15.34 13.87 -0.43
N GLU A 142 -16.20 13.01 0.15
CA GLU A 142 -17.53 13.45 0.59
C GLU A 142 -17.46 14.16 1.96
N LEU A 143 -16.58 13.68 2.85
CA LEU A 143 -16.33 14.21 4.20
C LEU A 143 -15.68 15.60 4.17
N TYR A 144 -14.51 15.73 3.54
CA TYR A 144 -13.73 16.99 3.44
C TYR A 144 -14.37 18.09 2.57
N LEU A 145 -15.61 17.88 2.14
CA LEU A 145 -16.38 18.90 1.42
C LEU A 145 -17.76 19.11 2.04
N GLU A 146 -18.04 18.50 3.20
CA GLU A 146 -19.31 18.68 3.91
C GLU A 146 -19.53 20.14 4.34
N ASP A 147 -18.49 20.77 4.90
CA ASP A 147 -18.49 22.20 5.28
C ASP A 147 -18.29 23.16 4.08
N LYS A 148 -17.83 22.62 2.94
CA LYS A 148 -17.50 23.30 1.66
C LYS A 148 -16.22 24.14 1.68
N ILE A 149 -15.41 24.00 2.72
CA ILE A 149 -14.02 24.47 2.74
C ILE A 149 -13.16 23.29 2.23
N LEU A 150 -11.88 23.56 1.95
CA LEU A 150 -10.86 22.52 1.80
C LEU A 150 -9.60 23.14 2.40
N ASP A 151 -9.16 22.63 3.54
CA ASP A 151 -7.94 23.11 4.17
C ASP A 151 -6.67 22.45 3.57
N HIS A 152 -5.50 22.84 4.07
CA HIS A 152 -4.22 22.34 3.56
C HIS A 152 -4.04 20.83 3.80
N ASP A 153 -4.46 20.33 4.96
CA ASP A 153 -4.28 18.94 5.37
C ASP A 153 -5.24 18.03 4.60
N GLU A 154 -6.49 18.48 4.42
CA GLU A 154 -7.50 17.82 3.58
C GLU A 154 -7.05 17.75 2.12
N ALA A 155 -6.56 18.85 1.55
CA ALA A 155 -6.03 18.90 0.18
C ALA A 155 -4.83 17.95 0.00
N LEU A 156 -3.90 17.94 0.95
CA LEU A 156 -2.71 17.08 0.93
C LEU A 156 -3.08 15.59 1.04
N HIS A 157 -4.09 15.26 1.84
CA HIS A 157 -4.61 13.89 1.93
C HIS A 157 -5.41 13.46 0.69
N LEU A 158 -6.20 14.35 0.07
CA LEU A 158 -6.84 14.06 -1.22
C LEU A 158 -5.81 13.83 -2.33
N PHE A 159 -4.72 14.62 -2.36
CA PHE A 159 -3.62 14.42 -3.30
C PHE A 159 -3.01 13.01 -3.17
N LEU A 160 -2.78 12.56 -1.92
CA LEU A 160 -2.29 11.22 -1.62
C LEU A 160 -3.23 10.12 -2.12
N LEU A 161 -4.53 10.21 -1.81
CA LEU A 161 -5.51 9.19 -2.22
C LEU A 161 -5.72 9.15 -3.74
N LEU A 162 -5.66 10.30 -4.42
CA LEU A 162 -5.66 10.38 -5.88
C LEU A 162 -4.39 9.78 -6.49
N THR A 163 -3.23 10.00 -5.85
CA THR A 163 -1.93 9.39 -6.19
C THR A 163 -2.01 7.87 -6.10
N ASP A 164 -2.41 7.32 -4.95
CA ASP A 164 -2.53 5.88 -4.71
C ASP A 164 -3.54 5.25 -5.70
N TYR A 165 -4.67 5.91 -5.97
CA TYR A 165 -5.66 5.47 -6.97
C TYR A 165 -5.06 5.39 -8.39
N CYS A 166 -4.35 6.42 -8.83
CA CYS A 166 -3.72 6.44 -10.16
C CYS A 166 -2.65 5.34 -10.29
N ASP A 167 -1.79 5.22 -9.28
CA ASP A 167 -0.74 4.20 -9.27
C ASP A 167 -1.31 2.77 -9.31
N GLY A 168 -2.45 2.53 -8.66
CA GLY A 168 -3.21 1.29 -8.73
C GLY A 168 -3.78 0.98 -10.11
N VAL A 169 -4.42 1.97 -10.77
CA VAL A 169 -4.92 1.83 -12.15
C VAL A 169 -3.76 1.54 -13.12
N GLU A 170 -2.70 2.33 -13.05
CA GLU A 170 -1.53 2.16 -13.91
C GLU A 170 -0.81 0.84 -13.68
N ALA A 171 -0.77 0.32 -12.44
CA ALA A 171 -0.18 -0.99 -12.15
C ALA A 171 -0.95 -2.12 -12.86
N ARG A 172 -2.27 -1.99 -13.02
CA ARG A 172 -3.11 -2.92 -13.80
C ARG A 172 -2.97 -2.75 -15.31
N GLU A 173 -2.56 -1.58 -15.81
CA GLU A 173 -2.29 -1.35 -17.23
C GLU A 173 -0.85 -1.70 -17.66
N LYS A 174 0.10 -1.77 -16.71
CA LYS A 174 1.55 -1.96 -16.95
C LYS A 174 2.03 -3.39 -17.25
N ASP A 175 1.12 -4.36 -17.39
CA ASP A 175 1.42 -5.66 -18.01
C ASP A 175 1.69 -5.56 -19.54
N LYS A 176 2.05 -4.35 -20.03
CA LYS A 176 2.54 -4.03 -21.36
C LYS A 176 3.71 -3.03 -21.25
N PRO A 177 4.84 -3.25 -21.95
CA PRO A 177 6.12 -2.63 -21.61
C PRO A 177 6.25 -1.15 -22.03
N SER A 178 6.87 -0.34 -21.17
CA SER A 178 7.14 1.11 -21.35
C SER A 178 8.64 1.45 -21.39
N ARG A 179 9.01 2.58 -22.02
CA ARG A 179 10.40 3.09 -22.13
C ARG A 179 10.73 4.19 -21.08
N LYS A 180 12.03 4.43 -20.83
CA LYS A 180 12.63 5.30 -19.77
C LYS A 180 13.18 6.66 -20.31
N ILE A 181 13.87 7.44 -19.43
CA ILE A 181 14.77 8.63 -19.63
C ILE A 181 14.05 9.99 -19.38
N SER A 182 14.54 10.97 -18.57
CA SER A 182 15.65 11.07 -17.58
C SER A 182 15.53 12.33 -16.66
N ALA A 183 16.41 12.51 -15.66
CA ALA A 183 16.38 13.59 -14.64
C ALA A 183 17.08 14.93 -15.02
N SER A 184 16.95 15.96 -14.17
CA SER A 184 17.54 17.31 -14.29
C SER A 184 18.01 17.88 -12.93
N LYS A 185 18.69 19.05 -12.94
CA LYS A 185 19.64 19.53 -11.91
C LYS A 185 19.03 20.14 -10.62
N PRO A 186 19.80 20.23 -9.50
CA PRO A 186 19.26 20.43 -8.15
C PRO A 186 19.25 21.88 -7.64
N SER A 187 18.48 22.14 -6.56
CA SER A 187 18.93 22.93 -5.38
C SER A 187 17.80 23.33 -4.42
N LYS A 188 17.84 22.78 -3.19
CA LYS A 188 17.77 23.45 -1.87
C LYS A 188 17.63 22.37 -0.78
N LYS A 189 18.15 22.64 0.42
CA LYS A 189 17.89 21.80 1.61
C LYS A 189 16.68 22.35 2.38
N ILE A 190 15.90 21.44 2.94
CA ILE A 190 14.72 21.73 3.77
C ILE A 190 15.13 21.66 5.26
N ASN A 191 14.40 22.35 6.11
CA ASN A 191 14.62 22.39 7.55
C ASN A 191 13.34 21.90 8.24
N ILE A 192 13.26 20.59 8.55
CA ILE A 192 12.12 19.96 9.23
C ILE A 192 12.42 19.88 10.73
N GLU A 193 11.45 20.23 11.57
CA GLU A 193 11.61 20.17 13.02
C GLU A 193 11.99 18.76 13.50
N SER A 194 13.08 18.69 14.26
CA SER A 194 13.88 17.49 14.52
C SER A 194 13.28 16.48 15.52
N ASN A 195 11.97 16.54 15.74
CA ASN A 195 11.25 15.73 16.73
C ASN A 195 10.33 14.66 16.10
N SER A 196 10.35 14.52 14.77
CA SER A 196 9.70 13.42 14.05
C SER A 196 10.66 12.22 13.92
N GLY A 197 10.14 11.00 13.85
CA GLY A 197 10.91 9.76 13.68
C GLY A 197 11.56 9.59 12.29
N PHE A 198 11.65 10.67 11.51
CA PHE A 198 12.09 10.69 10.11
C PHE A 198 13.26 11.66 9.92
N SER A 199 14.25 11.62 10.82
CA SER A 199 15.40 12.53 10.82
C SER A 199 16.16 12.55 9.48
N TYR A 200 16.20 11.41 8.79
CA TYR A 200 16.81 11.25 7.46
C TYR A 200 16.23 12.19 6.39
N LEU A 201 15.01 12.71 6.57
CA LEU A 201 14.38 13.63 5.62
C LEU A 201 15.12 14.98 5.52
N ASN A 202 15.85 15.38 6.57
CA ASN A 202 16.69 16.59 6.56
C ASN A 202 17.98 16.43 5.73
N ASP A 203 18.41 15.19 5.47
CA ASP A 203 19.58 14.89 4.65
C ASP A 203 19.24 14.84 3.15
N LEU A 204 17.95 14.70 2.83
CA LEU A 204 17.46 14.74 1.45
C LEU A 204 17.66 16.12 0.79
N SER A 205 17.93 16.09 -0.51
CA SER A 205 18.26 17.27 -1.31
C SER A 205 17.25 17.46 -2.45
N LEU A 206 16.63 18.63 -2.52
CA LEU A 206 15.64 18.93 -3.57
C LEU A 206 16.28 18.93 -4.96
N GLY A 207 15.62 18.25 -5.89
CA GLY A 207 16.05 18.01 -7.26
C GLY A 207 16.88 16.74 -7.46
N ASN A 208 17.30 16.04 -6.40
CA ASN A 208 17.98 14.76 -6.55
C ASN A 208 17.00 13.63 -6.92
N GLU A 209 17.50 12.63 -7.65
CA GLU A 209 16.75 11.40 -7.92
C GLU A 209 16.92 10.41 -6.77
N TYR A 210 15.79 9.88 -6.29
CA TYR A 210 15.71 8.86 -5.25
C TYR A 210 14.99 7.62 -5.78
N PHE A 211 15.54 6.45 -5.46
CA PHE A 211 14.86 5.17 -5.54
C PHE A 211 14.22 4.88 -4.18
N MET A 212 12.97 4.44 -4.16
CA MET A 212 12.28 4.09 -2.92
C MET A 212 11.35 2.89 -3.08
N ASN A 213 11.17 2.14 -2.00
CA ASN A 213 10.09 1.17 -1.84
C ASN A 213 8.94 1.87 -1.08
N TYR A 214 7.76 1.93 -1.66
CA TYR A 214 6.62 2.65 -1.11
C TYR A 214 5.39 1.75 -0.95
N ARG A 215 4.72 1.82 0.20
CA ARG A 215 3.48 1.11 0.52
C ARG A 215 2.27 2.02 0.31
N ASP A 216 1.36 1.67 -0.60
CA ASP A 216 0.11 2.44 -0.80
C ASP A 216 -0.92 2.22 0.32
N SER A 217 -2.05 2.94 0.31
CA SER A 217 -3.13 2.78 1.31
C SER A 217 -3.74 1.37 1.35
N SER A 218 -3.64 0.60 0.26
CA SER A 218 -4.08 -0.80 0.21
C SER A 218 -3.07 -1.78 0.82
N GLY A 219 -1.91 -1.28 1.27
CA GLY A 219 -0.83 -2.06 1.86
C GLY A 219 0.13 -2.67 0.83
N LYS A 220 -0.06 -2.40 -0.47
CA LYS A 220 0.78 -2.96 -1.53
C LYS A 220 2.08 -2.17 -1.65
N VAL A 221 3.20 -2.87 -1.57
CA VAL A 221 4.54 -2.29 -1.75
C VAL A 221 4.90 -2.25 -3.23
N SER A 222 5.53 -1.17 -3.68
CA SER A 222 6.08 -1.08 -5.03
C SER A 222 7.22 -0.07 -5.15
N ASP A 223 8.11 -0.32 -6.10
CA ASP A 223 9.30 0.49 -6.33
C ASP A 223 8.97 1.78 -7.09
N ARG A 224 9.67 2.85 -6.77
CA ARG A 224 9.50 4.18 -7.38
C ARG A 224 10.85 4.87 -7.55
N ASN A 225 11.13 5.38 -8.76
CA ASN A 225 12.11 6.44 -8.97
C ASN A 225 11.37 7.78 -8.95
N ILE A 226 11.80 8.70 -8.09
CA ILE A 226 11.26 10.06 -7.98
C ILE A 226 12.37 11.10 -8.06
N VAL A 227 12.08 12.25 -8.67
CA VAL A 227 12.86 13.47 -8.47
C VAL A 227 12.17 14.27 -7.37
N LEU A 228 12.85 14.44 -6.24
CA LEU A 228 12.30 15.11 -5.05
C LEU A 228 12.06 16.60 -5.34
N ARG A 229 10.83 17.09 -5.13
CA ARG A 229 10.46 18.50 -5.38
C ARG A 229 10.25 19.30 -4.10
N GLN A 230 9.53 18.73 -3.15
CA GLN A 230 9.09 19.41 -1.92
C GLN A 230 8.82 18.39 -0.83
N ILE A 231 8.95 18.81 0.43
CA ILE A 231 8.48 18.05 1.59
C ILE A 231 7.55 18.98 2.36
N ASP A 232 6.32 18.53 2.59
CA ASP A 232 5.27 19.22 3.35
C ASP A 232 4.99 18.45 4.64
N GLN A 233 4.36 19.12 5.61
CA GLN A 233 3.94 18.53 6.88
C GLN A 233 2.53 19.01 7.23
N ASN A 234 1.65 18.09 7.63
CA ASN A 234 0.29 18.43 8.05
C ASN A 234 0.25 18.92 9.52
N SER A 235 -0.87 19.46 9.99
CA SER A 235 -1.01 19.94 11.38
C SER A 235 -0.85 18.85 12.45
N GLN A 236 -1.00 17.57 12.08
CA GLN A 236 -0.79 16.41 12.97
C GLN A 236 0.68 15.96 13.03
N GLY A 237 1.56 16.54 12.19
CA GLY A 237 2.97 16.23 12.12
C GLY A 237 3.34 15.10 11.14
N ASP A 238 2.39 14.52 10.40
CA ASP A 238 2.68 13.60 9.31
C ASP A 238 3.43 14.33 8.19
N ILE A 239 4.46 13.69 7.66
CA ILE A 239 5.33 14.28 6.62
C ILE A 239 5.01 13.67 5.26
N TYR A 240 4.91 14.53 4.24
CA TYR A 240 4.55 14.19 2.87
C TYR A 240 5.63 14.63 1.90
N ILE A 241 6.13 13.70 1.10
CA ILE A 241 7.11 13.93 0.05
C ILE A 241 6.39 14.12 -1.28
N LYS A 242 6.60 15.28 -1.92
CA LYS A 242 6.14 15.58 -3.28
C LYS A 242 7.29 15.40 -4.26
N GLY A 243 7.07 14.62 -5.31
CA GLY A 243 8.12 14.34 -6.30
C GLY A 243 7.57 13.98 -7.67
N TYR A 244 8.37 14.23 -8.70
CA TYR A 244 8.07 13.79 -10.06
C TYR A 244 8.44 12.31 -10.20
N CYS A 245 7.44 11.43 -10.34
CA CYS A 245 7.69 10.01 -10.47
C CYS A 245 8.07 9.66 -11.92
N LEU A 246 9.34 9.34 -12.14
CA LEU A 246 9.91 9.02 -13.45
C LEU A 246 9.27 7.76 -14.07
N MET A 247 8.74 6.85 -13.25
CA MET A 247 8.04 5.66 -13.72
C MET A 247 6.61 5.94 -14.19
N ARG A 248 5.98 7.02 -13.71
CA ARG A 248 4.60 7.43 -14.08
C ARG A 248 4.60 8.59 -15.09
N ASN A 249 5.72 9.31 -15.21
CA ASN A 249 5.83 10.57 -15.96
C ASN A 249 4.82 11.62 -15.47
N ALA A 250 4.62 11.69 -14.14
CA ALA A 250 3.65 12.55 -13.48
C ALA A 250 4.09 12.85 -12.03
N VAL A 251 3.55 13.91 -11.43
CA VAL A 251 3.80 14.22 -10.01
C VAL A 251 2.92 13.36 -9.12
N ARG A 252 3.48 12.98 -7.98
CA ARG A 252 2.89 12.09 -6.98
C ARG A 252 3.29 12.59 -5.59
N THR A 253 2.39 12.45 -4.63
CA THR A 253 2.65 12.74 -3.21
C THR A 253 2.67 11.44 -2.43
N PHE A 254 3.63 11.29 -1.53
CA PHE A 254 3.90 10.06 -0.78
C PHE A 254 4.01 10.40 0.71
N ARG A 255 3.36 9.66 1.62
CA ARG A 255 3.64 9.86 3.06
C ARG A 255 4.99 9.23 3.43
N ALA A 256 5.77 9.89 4.29
CA ALA A 256 7.07 9.41 4.72
C ALA A 256 7.00 8.12 5.56
N ASP A 257 5.94 7.94 6.35
CA ASP A 257 5.69 6.73 7.16
C ASP A 257 5.42 5.46 6.32
N ARG A 258 5.08 5.65 5.04
CA ARG A 258 4.81 4.59 4.06
C ARG A 258 6.02 4.25 3.19
N ILE A 259 7.14 4.97 3.33
CA ILE A 259 8.40 4.66 2.67
C ILE A 259 9.13 3.60 3.49
N THR A 260 9.31 2.40 2.93
CA THR A 260 9.95 1.27 3.62
C THR A 260 11.42 1.09 3.27
N GLY A 261 11.96 1.97 2.42
CA GLY A 261 13.36 2.03 2.03
C GLY A 261 13.58 3.15 1.02
N LEU A 262 14.67 3.90 1.16
CA LEU A 262 14.98 5.07 0.34
C LEU A 262 16.48 5.10 0.03
N CYS A 263 16.86 5.44 -1.20
CA CYS A 263 18.25 5.51 -1.64
C CYS A 263 18.45 6.65 -2.66
N CYS A 264 19.48 7.47 -2.48
CA CYS A 264 19.86 8.49 -3.44
C CYS A 264 20.56 7.83 -4.64
N VAL A 265 20.03 8.02 -5.85
CA VAL A 265 20.55 7.36 -7.06
C VAL A 265 21.94 7.87 -7.46
N GLU A 266 22.27 9.12 -7.12
CA GLU A 266 23.58 9.71 -7.44
C GLU A 266 24.69 9.29 -6.48
N THR A 267 24.41 9.19 -5.18
CA THR A 267 25.43 8.91 -4.15
C THR A 267 25.46 7.44 -3.70
N GLY A 268 24.38 6.67 -3.95
CA GLY A 268 24.20 5.33 -3.39
C GLY A 268 23.92 5.32 -1.89
N GLU A 269 23.70 6.48 -1.28
CA GLU A 269 23.39 6.62 0.14
C GLU A 269 21.97 6.13 0.43
N ALA A 270 21.86 5.17 1.35
CA ALA A 270 20.60 4.58 1.77
C ALA A 270 20.12 5.19 3.09
N PHE A 271 18.83 5.52 3.13
CA PHE A 271 18.14 6.10 4.28
C PHE A 271 17.09 5.08 4.75
N VAL A 272 17.11 4.76 6.05
CA VAL A 272 16.31 3.72 6.71
C VAL A 272 15.78 4.26 8.03
#